data_AF-A0A6C0CQ20-F1
#
_entry.id   AF-A0A6C0CQ20-F1
#
_cell.length_a   1.000
_cell.length_b   1.000
_cell.length_c   1.000
_cell.angle_alpha   90.00
_cell.angle_beta   90.00
_cell.angle_gamma   90.00
#
_symmetry.space_group_name_H-M   'P 1'
#
loop_
_entity.id
_entity.type
_entity.pdbx_description
1 polymer ?
#
loop_
_entity_poly.entity_id
_entity_poly.type
_entity_poly.pdbx_seq_one_letter_code
_entity_poly.pdbx_strand_id
1 'polypeptide(L)'
;MPPPKFYSIVYEPNPTFLDDENPVGLVDITAEVGGMVDIVLINHPSFSKAPMMEPIGPGVFYYQMNIDINNYVNGENIDVYNFQAIGPEGEGFHDEPLTVNVDTGGGGGGGYTTVDTTNVSSISLTANINMNVVEDSGNYGLMGGGFDIARAGEFNAVYNLPTGSVILNCGSITATLPDMTQGGIFQPFITLNANSQGDLTASVTINGSPVTATVSENTQLAQQVIWSTENIAPTVSGSSDDVLSSSVTNTDVSSYFSSEIQAIQNAYNYNVLQYWNFQISAISPVAGSLINAYAQENGRTAANMFLNGEHIVLETTYPYSVKVMDMQNVEQTIVAETPIYAIVYHDDAAPPLQ
;
A
#
# COMPACT_ATOMS: atom_id res chain seq x y z
N MET A 1 19.79 10.73 7.83
CA MET A 1 18.77 10.14 6.94
C MET A 1 18.06 11.29 6.27
N PRO A 2 18.03 11.34 4.93
CA PRO A 2 17.13 12.26 4.24
C PRO A 2 15.67 11.85 4.52
N PRO A 3 14.73 12.81 4.58
CA PRO A 3 13.30 12.50 4.73
C PRO A 3 12.75 11.79 3.48
N PRO A 4 11.67 11.00 3.61
CA PRO A 4 10.95 10.45 2.45
C PRO A 4 10.46 11.60 1.56
N LYS A 5 10.72 11.49 0.25
CA LYS A 5 10.15 12.39 -0.75
C LYS A 5 8.73 11.92 -1.05
N PHE A 6 7.76 12.82 -0.91
CA PHE A 6 6.37 12.59 -1.31
C PHE A 6 6.16 13.18 -2.70
N TYR A 7 5.52 12.43 -3.59
CA TYR A 7 5.09 12.93 -4.90
C TYR A 7 3.67 13.48 -4.78
N SER A 8 3.44 14.67 -5.32
CA SER A 8 2.16 15.35 -5.34
C SER A 8 1.92 15.82 -6.77
N ILE A 9 0.84 15.35 -7.39
CA ILE A 9 0.41 15.86 -8.70
C ILE A 9 -0.48 17.08 -8.44
N VAL A 10 0.02 18.27 -8.77
CA VAL A 10 -0.75 19.52 -8.71
C VAL A 10 -1.19 19.87 -10.13
N TYR A 11 -2.51 20.01 -10.32
CA TYR A 11 -3.07 20.50 -11.58
C TYR A 11 -3.23 22.03 -11.52
N GLU A 12 -2.57 22.74 -12.44
CA GLU A 12 -2.86 24.15 -12.73
C GLU A 12 -3.50 24.25 -14.12
N PRO A 13 -4.75 24.74 -14.25
CA PRO A 13 -5.37 24.89 -15.56
C PRO A 13 -4.68 26.00 -16.35
N ASN A 14 -4.09 25.66 -17.50
CA ASN A 14 -3.65 26.65 -18.50
C ASN A 14 -4.81 26.96 -19.47
N PRO A 15 -5.33 28.19 -19.52
CA PRO A 15 -6.49 28.49 -20.34
C PRO A 15 -6.05 29.05 -21.69
N THR A 16 -5.81 28.21 -22.71
CA THR A 16 -6.06 28.60 -24.12
C THR A 16 -5.85 27.48 -25.15
N PHE A 17 -6.68 27.55 -26.20
CA PHE A 17 -6.75 26.77 -27.45
C PHE A 17 -7.69 25.55 -27.45
N LEU A 18 -8.98 25.84 -27.65
CA LEU A 18 -9.94 24.90 -28.25
C LEU A 18 -10.03 25.20 -29.75
N ASP A 19 -9.67 24.21 -30.58
CA ASP A 19 -10.07 24.14 -31.99
C ASP A 19 -11.26 23.16 -32.07
N ASP A 20 -12.43 23.67 -32.48
CA ASP A 20 -13.73 22.98 -32.36
C ASP A 20 -13.94 21.84 -33.39
N GLU A 21 -13.01 21.61 -34.32
CA GLU A 21 -13.21 20.65 -35.42
C GLU A 21 -12.56 19.28 -35.24
N ASN A 22 -11.81 19.04 -34.15
CA ASN A 22 -11.23 17.72 -33.87
C ASN A 22 -10.96 17.55 -32.35
N PRO A 23 -11.81 16.88 -31.57
CA PRO A 23 -11.57 16.68 -30.15
C PRO A 23 -10.47 15.62 -29.96
N VAL A 24 -9.22 16.02 -30.11
CA VAL A 24 -8.11 15.29 -29.53
C VAL A 24 -8.21 15.55 -28.03
N GLY A 25 -8.62 14.54 -27.25
CA GLY A 25 -8.52 14.61 -25.80
C GLY A 25 -7.04 14.72 -25.43
N LEU A 26 -6.60 15.92 -25.05
CA LEU A 26 -5.25 16.11 -24.51
C LEU A 26 -5.26 15.64 -23.06
N VAL A 27 -4.45 14.64 -22.76
CA VAL A 27 -4.18 14.21 -21.38
C VAL A 27 -2.82 14.78 -21.00
N ASP A 28 -2.83 15.79 -20.14
CA ASP A 28 -1.60 16.35 -19.58
C ASP A 28 -1.20 15.54 -18.33
N ILE A 29 -0.12 14.77 -18.43
CA ILE A 29 0.47 14.05 -17.31
C ILE A 29 1.64 14.89 -16.79
N THR A 30 1.53 15.41 -15.57
CA THR A 30 2.61 16.16 -14.92
C THR A 30 3.29 15.28 -13.87
N ALA A 31 4.57 15.00 -14.03
CA ALA A 31 5.42 14.39 -13.01
C ALA A 31 6.41 15.44 -12.49
N GLU A 32 6.31 15.82 -11.22
CA GLU A 32 7.28 16.71 -10.60
C GLU A 32 8.45 15.88 -10.06
N VAL A 33 9.60 15.93 -10.75
CA VAL A 33 10.83 15.27 -10.29
C VAL A 33 11.81 16.33 -9.84
N GLY A 34 12.17 16.36 -8.55
CA GLY A 34 13.15 17.31 -8.04
C GLY A 34 14.57 16.94 -8.43
N GLY A 35 15.14 17.57 -9.46
CA GLY A 35 16.57 17.47 -9.84
C GLY A 35 16.81 17.40 -11.36
N MET A 36 18.07 17.49 -11.81
CA MET A 36 18.40 17.19 -13.21
C MET A 36 18.25 15.68 -13.44
N VAL A 37 17.39 15.29 -14.37
CA VAL A 37 17.06 13.90 -14.69
C VAL A 37 17.29 13.71 -16.19
N ASP A 38 18.00 12.65 -16.57
CA ASP A 38 17.99 12.17 -17.95
C ASP A 38 16.84 11.17 -18.09
N ILE A 39 15.88 11.46 -18.98
CA ILE A 39 14.74 10.60 -19.27
C ILE A 39 15.05 9.85 -20.57
N VAL A 40 15.14 8.53 -20.50
CA VAL A 40 15.34 7.65 -21.66
C VAL A 40 14.03 6.91 -21.92
N LEU A 41 13.44 7.11 -23.10
CA LEU A 41 12.24 6.41 -23.52
C LEU A 41 12.62 5.20 -24.37
N ILE A 42 12.12 4.02 -23.99
CA ILE A 42 12.19 2.81 -24.81
C ILE A 42 10.92 2.78 -25.68
N ASN A 43 11.13 2.79 -27.00
CA ASN A 43 10.09 3.01 -28.00
C ASN A 43 9.17 1.77 -28.13
N HIS A 44 7.86 1.93 -28.00
CA HIS A 44 6.89 0.88 -28.34
C HIS A 44 6.62 0.89 -29.86
N PRO A 45 6.52 -0.28 -30.54
CA PRO A 45 6.50 -0.40 -32.00
C PRO A 45 5.31 0.24 -32.73
N SER A 46 4.27 0.68 -32.03
CA SER A 46 3.08 1.33 -32.61
C SER A 46 3.17 2.86 -32.74
N PHE A 47 4.23 3.51 -32.27
CA PHE A 47 4.37 4.97 -32.35
C PHE A 47 5.25 5.39 -33.54
N SER A 48 4.66 6.13 -34.48
CA SER A 48 5.36 6.64 -35.67
C SER A 48 6.18 7.92 -35.43
N LYS A 49 6.16 8.48 -34.21
CA LYS A 49 6.89 9.69 -33.84
C LYS A 49 7.31 9.66 -32.38
N ALA A 50 8.58 9.94 -32.11
CA ALA A 50 9.07 10.17 -30.76
C ALA A 50 8.36 11.40 -30.15
N PRO A 51 7.92 11.34 -28.89
CA PRO A 51 7.28 12.47 -28.22
C PRO A 51 8.25 13.65 -28.08
N MET A 52 7.71 14.88 -28.17
CA MET A 52 8.48 16.10 -27.95
C MET A 52 8.67 16.32 -26.45
N MET A 53 9.92 16.51 -26.01
CA MET A 53 10.23 17.01 -24.67
C MET A 53 10.55 18.49 -24.76
N GLU A 54 9.82 19.33 -24.02
CA GLU A 54 10.17 20.74 -23.82
C GLU A 54 10.58 20.99 -22.36
N PRO A 55 11.78 21.53 -22.10
CA PRO A 55 12.19 21.93 -20.77
C PRO A 55 11.55 23.28 -20.41
N ILE A 56 10.87 23.35 -19.26
CA ILE A 56 10.22 24.59 -18.77
C ILE A 56 10.97 25.20 -17.56
N GLY A 57 11.96 24.47 -17.03
CA GLY A 57 12.82 24.95 -15.95
C GLY A 57 13.90 23.93 -15.58
N PRO A 58 14.78 24.26 -14.61
CA PRO A 58 15.80 23.33 -14.13
C PRO A 58 15.14 22.14 -13.42
N GLY A 59 15.18 20.97 -14.04
CA GLY A 59 14.73 19.70 -13.46
C GLY A 59 13.26 19.34 -13.64
N VAL A 60 12.49 20.13 -14.40
CA VAL A 60 11.09 19.78 -14.72
C VAL A 60 10.98 19.50 -16.21
N PHE A 61 10.59 18.27 -16.53
CA PHE A 61 10.29 17.82 -17.88
C PHE A 61 8.80 17.51 -17.98
N TYR A 62 8.15 18.02 -19.03
CA TYR A 62 6.80 17.58 -19.37
C TYR A 62 6.88 16.45 -20.39
N TYR A 63 6.04 15.44 -20.16
CA TYR A 63 5.82 14.38 -21.12
C TYR A 63 4.38 14.49 -21.63
N GLN A 64 4.24 14.75 -22.92
CA GLN A 64 2.94 14.77 -23.58
C GLN A 64 2.82 13.57 -24.49
N MET A 65 1.89 12.66 -24.16
CA MET A 65 1.51 11.55 -25.03
C MET A 65 0.12 11.82 -25.59
N ASN A 66 0.00 11.76 -26.91
CA ASN A 66 -1.29 11.80 -27.58
C ASN A 66 -1.81 10.37 -27.68
N ILE A 67 -2.83 10.05 -26.88
CA ILE A 67 -3.57 8.79 -26.97
C ILE A 67 -4.83 9.06 -27.78
N ASP A 68 -5.02 8.35 -28.89
CA ASP A 68 -6.27 8.42 -29.65
C ASP A 68 -7.33 7.56 -28.96
N ILE A 69 -8.09 8.20 -28.07
CA ILE A 69 -9.14 7.57 -27.27
C ILE A 69 -10.26 6.94 -28.10
N ASN A 70 -10.38 7.28 -29.40
CA ASN A 70 -11.42 6.71 -30.27
C ASN A 70 -11.20 5.21 -30.57
N ASN A 71 -10.02 4.67 -30.27
CA ASN A 71 -9.72 3.25 -30.47
C ASN A 71 -10.05 2.36 -29.26
N TYR A 72 -10.53 2.93 -28.16
CA TYR A 72 -10.71 2.22 -26.89
C TYR A 72 -12.16 2.32 -26.40
N VAL A 73 -12.64 1.30 -25.69
CA VAL A 73 -13.98 1.28 -25.08
C VAL A 73 -13.94 1.81 -23.65
N ASN A 74 -15.04 2.43 -23.20
CA ASN A 74 -15.13 2.97 -21.85
C ASN A 74 -14.88 1.87 -20.80
N GLY A 75 -13.95 2.12 -19.86
CA GLY A 75 -13.53 1.15 -18.85
C GLY A 75 -12.50 0.12 -19.32
N GLU A 76 -11.91 0.30 -20.50
CA GLU A 76 -10.77 -0.47 -20.97
C GLU A 76 -9.47 0.03 -20.31
N ASN A 77 -8.64 -0.89 -19.82
CA ASN A 77 -7.30 -0.56 -19.34
C ASN A 77 -6.40 -0.32 -20.56
N ILE A 78 -5.82 0.87 -20.68
CA ILE A 78 -4.97 1.22 -21.82
C ILE A 78 -3.51 1.11 -21.41
N ASP A 79 -2.96 -0.10 -21.59
CA ASP A 79 -1.54 -0.45 -21.46
C ASP A 79 -0.86 -0.09 -20.12
N VAL A 80 0.20 -0.85 -19.80
CA VAL A 80 1.07 -0.61 -18.65
C VAL A 80 2.34 0.05 -19.16
N TYR A 81 2.60 1.27 -18.71
CA TYR A 81 3.84 1.97 -19.06
C TYR A 81 4.83 1.85 -17.91
N ASN A 82 6.08 1.51 -18.25
CA ASN A 82 7.21 1.60 -17.31
C ASN A 82 7.92 2.92 -17.55
N PHE A 83 7.98 3.77 -16.51
CA PHE A 83 8.74 5.02 -16.57
C PHE A 83 10.13 4.78 -16.02
N GLN A 84 11.15 5.17 -16.78
CA GLN A 84 12.53 5.20 -16.28
C GLN A 84 12.91 6.65 -15.97
N ALA A 85 13.13 6.95 -14.69
CA ALA A 85 13.70 8.22 -14.26
C ALA A 85 15.09 7.98 -13.65
N ILE A 86 16.12 8.65 -14.19
CA ILE A 86 17.48 8.61 -13.64
C ILE A 86 17.67 9.84 -12.75
N GLY A 87 17.73 9.63 -11.43
CA GLY A 87 18.05 10.72 -10.50
C GLY A 87 19.46 11.29 -10.74
N PRO A 88 19.72 12.56 -10.35
CA PRO A 88 21.01 13.24 -10.55
C PRO A 88 22.21 12.56 -9.86
N GLU A 89 21.96 11.61 -8.97
CA GLU A 89 22.99 10.88 -8.22
C GLU A 89 23.26 9.46 -8.76
N GLY A 90 22.59 9.05 -9.85
CA GLY A 90 22.75 7.71 -10.42
C GLY A 90 22.24 6.58 -9.52
N GLU A 91 21.42 6.92 -8.51
CA GLU A 91 20.76 5.94 -7.66
C GLU A 91 19.58 5.31 -8.43
N GLY A 92 19.71 4.02 -8.73
CA GLY A 92 18.63 3.03 -8.90
C GLY A 92 17.51 3.34 -9.91
N PHE A 93 17.30 2.43 -10.86
CA PHE A 93 16.07 2.40 -11.65
C PHE A 93 14.86 2.22 -10.73
N HIS A 94 13.87 3.10 -10.86
CA HIS A 94 12.56 2.95 -10.23
C HIS A 94 11.57 2.55 -11.32
N ASP A 95 11.30 1.25 -11.45
CA ASP A 95 10.25 0.73 -12.31
C ASP A 95 8.95 0.68 -11.50
N GLU A 96 8.11 1.71 -11.62
CA GLU A 96 6.73 1.64 -11.14
C GLU A 96 5.79 1.43 -12.34
N PRO A 97 5.06 0.31 -12.40
CA PRO A 97 4.10 0.06 -13.48
C PRO A 97 2.95 1.06 -13.36
N LEU A 98 2.77 1.91 -14.37
CA LEU A 98 1.64 2.82 -14.48
C LEU A 98 0.53 2.15 -15.29
N THR A 99 -0.63 1.90 -14.68
CA THR A 99 -1.84 1.55 -15.42
C THR A 99 -2.64 2.81 -15.72
N VAL A 100 -3.04 3.04 -16.96
CA VAL A 100 -3.92 4.17 -17.32
C VAL A 100 -5.34 3.67 -17.54
N ASN A 101 -6.28 4.11 -16.70
CA ASN A 101 -7.70 3.85 -16.89
C ASN A 101 -8.34 5.00 -17.67
N VAL A 102 -9.01 4.68 -18.78
CA VAL A 102 -9.80 5.68 -19.51
C VAL A 102 -11.25 5.63 -19.09
N ASP A 103 -11.67 6.66 -18.34
CA ASP A 103 -13.07 7.00 -18.14
C ASP A 103 -13.47 8.05 -19.18
N THR A 104 -14.32 7.67 -20.13
CA THR A 104 -14.85 8.60 -21.14
C THR A 104 -16.09 9.34 -20.68
N GLY A 105 -16.41 9.33 -19.38
CA GLY A 105 -17.38 10.19 -18.70
C GLY A 105 -18.54 10.66 -19.57
N GLY A 106 -19.57 9.82 -19.71
CA GLY A 106 -20.75 10.12 -20.53
C GLY A 106 -21.48 11.38 -20.06
N GLY A 107 -21.20 12.52 -20.70
CA GLY A 107 -21.93 13.76 -20.51
C GLY A 107 -21.20 14.91 -21.21
N GLY A 108 -21.76 15.38 -22.33
CA GLY A 108 -21.12 16.35 -23.22
C GLY A 108 -20.56 17.58 -22.48
N GLY A 109 -19.25 17.77 -22.60
CA GLY A 109 -18.52 18.93 -22.09
C GLY A 109 -17.21 18.52 -21.42
N GLY A 110 -16.15 18.36 -22.23
CA GLY A 110 -14.77 18.19 -21.76
C GLY A 110 -14.56 16.97 -20.87
N GLY A 111 -14.45 15.79 -21.49
CA GLY A 111 -14.01 14.59 -20.78
C GLY A 111 -12.55 14.74 -20.38
N TYR A 112 -12.28 14.83 -19.08
CA TYR A 112 -10.94 14.71 -18.52
C TYR A 112 -10.67 13.23 -18.25
N THR A 113 -9.52 12.73 -18.70
CA THR A 113 -9.04 11.40 -18.34
C THR A 113 -8.19 11.52 -17.08
N THR A 114 -8.69 11.02 -15.95
CA THR A 114 -7.86 10.83 -14.76
C THR A 114 -6.96 9.63 -14.96
N VAL A 115 -5.65 9.87 -15.06
CA VAL A 115 -4.64 8.81 -14.97
C VAL A 115 -4.52 8.40 -13.50
N ASP A 116 -5.23 7.36 -13.12
CA ASP A 116 -5.10 6.78 -11.78
C ASP A 116 -3.91 5.82 -11.80
N THR A 117 -2.82 6.17 -11.13
CA THR A 117 -1.66 5.29 -10.97
C THR A 117 -2.05 4.16 -10.01
N THR A 118 -2.75 3.14 -10.49
CA THR A 118 -3.12 2.01 -9.65
C THR A 118 -1.89 1.16 -9.37
N ASN A 119 -1.33 1.34 -8.17
CA ASN A 119 -0.34 0.41 -7.63
C ASN A 119 -0.90 -1.01 -7.71
N VAL A 120 -0.34 -1.81 -8.61
CA VAL A 120 -0.77 -3.19 -8.83
C VAL A 120 -0.35 -4.01 -7.62
N SER A 121 -1.34 -4.60 -6.94
CA SER A 121 -1.07 -5.46 -5.80
C SER A 121 -0.33 -6.71 -6.26
N SER A 122 0.84 -6.99 -5.69
CA SER A 122 1.74 -8.02 -6.23
C SER A 122 2.68 -8.63 -5.21
N ILE A 123 3.17 -9.81 -5.56
CA ILE A 123 4.39 -10.40 -5.04
C ILE A 123 5.38 -10.40 -6.19
N SER A 124 6.49 -9.70 -6.02
CA SER A 124 7.55 -9.62 -7.01
C SER A 124 8.83 -10.27 -6.51
N LEU A 125 9.67 -10.72 -7.42
CA LEU A 125 10.97 -11.31 -7.11
C LEU A 125 11.96 -11.05 -8.25
N THR A 126 13.23 -11.34 -7.98
CA THR A 126 14.31 -11.23 -8.96
C THR A 126 14.95 -12.58 -9.23
N ALA A 127 15.06 -12.99 -10.50
CA ALA A 127 15.67 -14.24 -10.92
C ALA A 127 16.40 -14.11 -12.27
N ASN A 128 17.41 -14.96 -12.52
CA ASN A 128 18.02 -15.07 -13.83
C ASN A 128 17.15 -15.94 -14.77
N ILE A 129 16.13 -15.31 -15.35
CA ILE A 129 15.22 -15.94 -16.32
C ILE A 129 15.97 -16.52 -17.55
N ASN A 130 17.03 -15.85 -18.03
CA ASN A 130 17.79 -16.28 -19.21
C ASN A 130 18.40 -17.68 -19.03
N MET A 131 18.78 -18.06 -17.82
CA MET A 131 19.29 -19.40 -17.52
C MET A 131 18.27 -20.54 -17.73
N ASN A 132 16.99 -20.20 -17.88
CA ASN A 132 15.90 -21.15 -18.11
C ASN A 132 15.35 -21.11 -19.53
N VAL A 133 15.92 -20.26 -20.39
CA VAL A 133 15.55 -20.19 -21.80
C VAL A 133 16.16 -21.39 -22.52
N VAL A 134 15.34 -22.10 -23.28
CA VAL A 134 15.78 -23.24 -24.10
C VAL A 134 15.65 -22.90 -25.57
N GLU A 135 16.60 -23.37 -26.36
CA GLU A 135 16.58 -23.23 -27.81
C GLU A 135 16.52 -24.62 -28.46
N ASP A 136 15.60 -24.78 -29.40
CA ASP A 136 15.57 -25.94 -30.29
C ASP A 136 15.30 -25.48 -31.74
N SER A 137 16.20 -25.86 -32.64
CA SER A 137 16.06 -25.60 -34.07
C SER A 137 15.80 -24.13 -34.41
N GLY A 138 16.45 -23.22 -33.67
CA GLY A 138 16.32 -21.76 -33.81
C GLY A 138 15.03 -21.17 -33.24
N ASN A 139 14.26 -21.94 -32.47
CA ASN A 139 13.09 -21.45 -31.73
C ASN A 139 13.37 -21.43 -30.24
N TYR A 140 12.76 -20.48 -29.54
CA TYR A 140 12.97 -20.29 -28.11
C TYR A 140 11.77 -20.72 -27.27
N GLY A 141 12.06 -21.25 -26.09
CA GLY A 141 11.10 -21.66 -25.08
C GLY A 141 11.62 -21.34 -23.68
N LEU A 142 10.88 -21.78 -22.67
CA LEU A 142 11.22 -21.60 -21.26
C LEU A 142 11.01 -22.93 -20.53
N MET A 143 11.98 -23.36 -19.72
CA MET A 143 11.87 -24.62 -18.96
C MET A 143 10.79 -24.57 -17.87
N GLY A 144 10.28 -23.39 -17.55
CA GLY A 144 9.44 -23.16 -16.39
C GLY A 144 10.26 -23.07 -15.10
N GLY A 145 9.55 -23.05 -13.97
CA GLY A 145 10.17 -22.99 -12.64
C GLY A 145 9.12 -22.74 -11.55
N GLY A 146 9.51 -22.93 -10.30
CA GLY A 146 8.65 -22.74 -9.15
C GLY A 146 9.32 -21.95 -8.04
N PHE A 147 8.50 -21.22 -7.30
CA PHE A 147 8.94 -20.44 -6.16
C PHE A 147 7.96 -20.58 -5.03
N ASP A 148 8.46 -20.48 -3.82
CA ASP A 148 7.67 -20.48 -2.60
C ASP A 148 8.23 -19.49 -1.59
N ILE A 149 7.42 -19.21 -0.56
CA ILE A 149 7.78 -18.29 0.51
C ILE A 149 9.07 -18.68 1.25
N ALA A 150 9.41 -19.97 1.31
CA ALA A 150 10.61 -20.43 2.02
C ALA A 150 11.89 -19.99 1.31
N ARG A 151 11.81 -19.72 0.00
CA ARG A 151 12.90 -19.19 -0.83
C ARG A 151 12.76 -17.70 -1.13
N ALA A 152 11.82 -17.00 -0.48
CA ALA A 152 11.59 -15.57 -0.71
C ALA A 152 12.88 -14.73 -0.60
N GLY A 153 13.74 -15.02 0.38
CA GLY A 153 15.01 -14.33 0.57
C GLY A 153 16.08 -14.65 -0.47
N GLU A 154 16.02 -15.82 -1.13
CA GLU A 154 16.95 -16.18 -2.21
C GLU A 154 16.71 -15.33 -3.46
N PHE A 155 15.45 -14.95 -3.69
CA PHE A 155 15.02 -14.20 -4.87
C PHE A 155 14.64 -12.75 -4.57
N ASN A 156 15.05 -12.22 -3.41
CA ASN A 156 14.74 -10.85 -2.98
C ASN A 156 13.25 -10.49 -3.14
N ALA A 157 12.35 -11.33 -2.64
CA ALA A 157 10.92 -11.11 -2.81
C ALA A 157 10.49 -9.77 -2.19
N VAL A 158 9.71 -9.00 -2.95
CA VAL A 158 9.13 -7.72 -2.54
C VAL A 158 7.62 -7.82 -2.61
N TYR A 159 6.96 -7.41 -1.53
CA TYR A 159 5.51 -7.44 -1.40
C TYR A 159 4.92 -6.04 -1.60
N ASN A 160 3.85 -5.99 -2.39
CA ASN A 160 2.96 -4.85 -2.50
C ASN A 160 1.52 -5.36 -2.33
N LEU A 161 1.18 -5.79 -1.11
CA LEU A 161 -0.14 -6.34 -0.83
C LEU A 161 -1.18 -5.23 -0.63
N PRO A 162 -2.47 -5.53 -0.87
CA PRO A 162 -3.54 -4.62 -0.51
C PRO A 162 -3.55 -4.34 1.00
N THR A 163 -3.64 -3.06 1.37
CA THR A 163 -3.67 -2.59 2.76
C THR A 163 -5.09 -2.37 3.26
N GLY A 164 -5.29 -2.39 4.58
CA GLY A 164 -6.59 -2.08 5.15
C GLY A 164 -6.60 -1.95 6.65
N SER A 165 -7.72 -1.49 7.19
CA SER A 165 -7.91 -1.23 8.61
C SER A 165 -9.34 -1.52 9.03
N VAL A 166 -9.51 -2.03 10.25
CA VAL A 166 -10.83 -2.17 10.88
C VAL A 166 -10.76 -1.75 12.34
N ILE A 167 -11.85 -1.15 12.83
CA ILE A 167 -12.03 -0.79 14.24
C ILE A 167 -13.05 -1.72 14.86
N LEU A 168 -12.65 -2.42 15.91
CA LEU A 168 -13.47 -3.36 16.67
C LEU A 168 -13.86 -2.75 18.01
N ASN A 169 -15.14 -2.85 18.36
CA ASN A 169 -15.64 -2.44 19.67
C ASN A 169 -15.44 -3.56 20.69
N CYS A 170 -14.77 -3.25 21.81
CA CYS A 170 -14.42 -4.22 22.84
C CYS A 170 -15.35 -4.18 24.05
N GLY A 171 -16.56 -3.64 23.87
CA GLY A 171 -17.58 -3.55 24.91
C GLY A 171 -17.46 -2.24 25.70
N SER A 172 -17.62 -2.32 27.02
CA SER A 172 -17.61 -1.15 27.89
C SER A 172 -16.99 -1.46 29.25
N ILE A 173 -16.34 -0.45 29.83
CA ILE A 173 -15.79 -0.45 31.17
C ILE A 173 -16.59 0.57 31.97
N THR A 174 -17.31 0.10 32.98
CA THR A 174 -18.14 0.96 33.83
C THR A 174 -17.35 1.39 35.06
N ALA A 175 -17.20 2.70 35.26
CA ALA A 175 -16.73 3.23 36.53
C ALA A 175 -17.90 3.34 37.52
N THR A 176 -17.69 2.86 38.74
CA THR A 176 -18.66 2.94 39.84
C THR A 176 -18.22 4.00 40.84
N LEU A 177 -19.16 4.82 41.29
CA LEU A 177 -18.95 5.77 42.38
C LEU A 177 -18.89 5.04 43.74
N PRO A 178 -18.39 5.70 44.81
CA PRO A 178 -18.29 5.08 46.13
C PRO A 178 -19.62 4.59 46.72
N ASP A 179 -20.75 5.15 46.29
CA ASP A 179 -22.10 4.72 46.68
C ASP A 179 -22.63 3.54 45.84
N MET A 180 -21.76 2.91 45.05
CA MET A 180 -22.06 1.82 44.12
C MET A 180 -22.99 2.21 42.96
N THR A 181 -23.28 3.50 42.78
CA THR A 181 -23.98 3.98 41.59
C THR A 181 -23.03 4.04 40.40
N GLN A 182 -23.59 4.01 39.20
CA GLN A 182 -22.81 4.13 37.97
C GLN A 182 -22.31 5.57 37.81
N GLY A 183 -20.98 5.75 37.76
CA GLY A 183 -20.36 7.06 37.57
C GLY A 183 -20.20 7.43 36.10
N GLY A 184 -19.70 6.51 35.28
CA GLY A 184 -19.55 6.73 33.83
C GLY A 184 -19.09 5.48 33.09
N ILE A 185 -18.96 5.60 31.77
CA ILE A 185 -18.61 4.49 30.88
C ILE A 185 -17.40 4.90 30.04
N PHE A 186 -16.41 4.02 30.00
CA PHE A 186 -15.29 4.05 29.08
C PHE A 186 -15.47 2.96 28.02
N GLN A 187 -15.13 3.26 26.78
CA GLN A 187 -15.35 2.38 25.64
C GLN A 187 -14.02 2.06 24.95
N PRO A 188 -13.51 0.83 25.12
CA PRO A 188 -12.31 0.37 24.44
C PRO A 188 -12.59 0.01 22.97
N PHE A 189 -11.66 0.39 22.10
CA PHE A 189 -11.63 0.02 20.69
C PHE A 189 -10.27 -0.58 20.34
N ILE A 190 -10.26 -1.63 19.53
CA ILE A 190 -9.05 -2.16 18.90
C ILE A 190 -9.06 -1.74 17.43
N THR A 191 -8.02 -1.06 16.98
CA THR A 191 -7.77 -0.83 15.56
C THR A 191 -6.74 -1.83 15.06
N LEU A 192 -7.13 -2.67 14.10
CA LEU A 192 -6.24 -3.59 13.40
C LEU A 192 -5.87 -3.01 12.05
N ASN A 193 -4.59 -3.07 11.67
CA ASN A 193 -4.09 -2.59 10.38
C ASN A 193 -3.25 -3.68 9.71
N ALA A 194 -3.53 -3.96 8.44
CA ALA A 194 -2.70 -4.78 7.57
C ALA A 194 -1.94 -3.89 6.58
N ASN A 195 -0.62 -4.00 6.55
CA ASN A 195 0.25 -3.22 5.65
C ASN A 195 0.55 -3.96 4.33
N SER A 196 1.29 -3.31 3.43
CA SER A 196 1.62 -3.86 2.11
C SER A 196 2.68 -4.97 2.14
N GLN A 197 3.32 -5.19 3.30
CA GLN A 197 4.23 -6.31 3.53
C GLN A 197 3.52 -7.54 4.14
N GLY A 198 2.23 -7.42 4.43
CA GLY A 198 1.45 -8.47 5.09
C GLY A 198 1.58 -8.45 6.61
N ASP A 199 2.19 -7.43 7.22
CA ASP A 199 2.20 -7.33 8.68
C ASP A 199 0.84 -6.85 9.18
N LEU A 200 0.30 -7.60 10.13
CA LEU A 200 -0.83 -7.19 10.93
C LEU A 200 -0.30 -6.48 12.17
N THR A 201 -0.98 -5.42 12.59
CA THR A 201 -0.69 -4.70 13.83
C THR A 201 -1.98 -4.32 14.52
N ALA A 202 -1.93 -4.16 15.84
CA ALA A 202 -3.06 -3.69 16.62
C ALA A 202 -2.68 -2.47 17.46
N SER A 203 -3.66 -1.59 17.67
CA SER A 203 -3.59 -0.51 18.65
C SER A 203 -4.90 -0.46 19.43
N VAL A 204 -4.83 -0.07 20.70
CA VAL A 204 -6.00 0.03 21.58
C VAL A 204 -6.19 1.48 21.99
N THR A 205 -7.41 1.98 21.84
CA THR A 205 -7.83 3.30 22.31
C THR A 205 -8.99 3.16 23.27
N ILE A 206 -8.97 3.88 24.39
CA ILE A 206 -10.07 3.92 25.35
C ILE A 206 -10.68 5.31 25.33
N ASN A 207 -11.93 5.41 24.87
CA ASN A 207 -12.67 6.66 24.81
C ASN A 207 -13.62 6.78 25.99
N GLY A 208 -13.81 7.98 26.52
CA GLY A 208 -14.68 8.23 27.66
C GLY A 208 -14.42 9.60 28.26
N SER A 209 -15.38 10.06 29.06
CA SER A 209 -15.23 11.28 29.85
C SER A 209 -14.71 10.93 31.24
N PRO A 210 -13.85 11.77 31.84
CA PRO A 210 -13.43 11.58 33.23
C PRO A 210 -14.64 11.51 34.17
N VAL A 211 -14.58 10.57 35.12
CA VAL A 211 -15.61 10.39 36.14
C VAL A 211 -15.04 10.86 37.46
N THR A 212 -15.64 11.89 38.06
CA THR A 212 -15.20 12.45 39.34
C THR A 212 -16.17 12.05 40.45
N ALA A 213 -15.66 11.36 41.46
CA ALA A 213 -16.37 11.13 42.71
C ALA A 213 -16.01 12.23 43.71
N THR A 214 -17.00 12.75 44.42
CA THR A 214 -16.80 13.70 45.52
C THR A 214 -17.46 13.17 46.79
N VAL A 215 -16.79 13.37 47.92
CA VAL A 215 -17.36 13.16 49.25
C VAL A 215 -17.26 14.48 49.99
N SER A 216 -18.41 15.00 50.41
CA SER A 216 -18.44 16.16 51.29
C SER A 216 -17.96 15.75 52.68
N GLU A 217 -16.96 16.47 53.18
CA GLU A 217 -16.52 16.30 54.56
C GLU A 217 -17.64 16.66 55.54
N ASN A 218 -17.70 15.93 56.65
CA ASN A 218 -18.52 16.30 57.81
C ASN A 218 -17.59 16.61 58.98
N THR A 219 -17.40 17.91 59.25
CA THR A 219 -16.52 18.43 60.31
C THR A 219 -16.92 18.04 61.73
N GLN A 220 -18.09 17.42 61.92
CA GLN A 220 -18.56 16.89 63.21
C GLN A 220 -18.20 15.41 63.44
N LEU A 221 -17.60 14.72 62.44
CA LEU A 221 -17.27 13.30 62.51
C LEU A 221 -15.79 13.08 62.20
N ALA A 222 -15.16 12.12 62.90
CA ALA A 222 -13.86 11.61 62.48
C ALA A 222 -14.07 10.75 61.21
N GLN A 223 -13.76 11.30 60.04
CA GLN A 223 -13.91 10.60 58.77
C GLN A 223 -12.59 9.96 58.36
N GLN A 224 -12.62 8.65 58.08
CA GLN A 224 -11.47 7.92 57.55
C GLN A 224 -11.53 7.96 56.03
N VAL A 225 -10.52 8.54 55.40
CA VAL A 225 -10.37 8.57 53.96
C VAL A 225 -9.28 7.57 53.58
N ILE A 226 -9.58 6.68 52.64
CA ILE A 226 -8.60 5.73 52.10
C ILE A 226 -8.13 6.30 50.77
N TRP A 227 -6.86 6.68 50.71
CA TRP A 227 -6.19 7.13 49.50
C TRP A 227 -5.68 5.90 48.74
N SER A 228 -5.80 5.89 47.40
CA SER A 228 -5.01 4.94 46.61
C SER A 228 -3.52 5.30 46.79
N THR A 229 -2.65 4.30 46.74
CA THR A 229 -1.19 4.45 46.95
C THR A 229 -0.50 5.37 45.93
N GLU A 230 -1.21 5.83 44.91
CA GLU A 230 -0.69 6.63 43.80
C GLU A 230 -0.84 8.15 43.99
N ASN A 231 -1.56 8.62 45.02
CA ASN A 231 -1.77 10.04 45.26
C ASN A 231 -1.10 10.55 46.55
N ILE A 232 -0.59 11.79 46.48
CA ILE A 232 -0.03 12.52 47.63
C ILE A 232 -1.17 12.77 48.63
N ALA A 233 -0.98 12.39 49.89
CA ALA A 233 -1.94 12.67 50.95
C ALA A 233 -2.24 14.19 51.01
N PRO A 234 -3.51 14.62 50.95
CA PRO A 234 -3.83 16.04 50.97
C PRO A 234 -3.52 16.67 52.34
N THR A 235 -3.31 17.98 52.32
CA THR A 235 -3.03 18.76 53.53
C THR A 235 -4.35 19.12 54.20
N VAL A 236 -4.62 18.56 55.37
CA VAL A 236 -5.86 18.80 56.12
C VAL A 236 -5.67 20.02 57.04
N SER A 237 -6.61 20.97 57.04
CA SER A 237 -6.58 22.14 57.94
C SER A 237 -7.88 22.29 58.73
N GLY A 238 -7.81 22.71 59.99
CA GLY A 238 -8.99 22.77 60.88
C GLY A 238 -9.99 23.91 60.62
N SER A 239 -9.96 24.56 59.46
CA SER A 239 -10.76 25.77 59.18
C SER A 239 -11.45 25.81 57.81
N SER A 240 -11.31 24.78 56.98
CA SER A 240 -12.03 24.66 55.70
C SER A 240 -12.80 23.34 55.69
N ASP A 241 -14.02 23.35 55.16
CA ASP A 241 -14.64 22.12 54.68
C ASP A 241 -13.82 21.68 53.46
N ASP A 242 -13.16 20.53 53.52
CA ASP A 242 -12.39 20.01 52.39
C ASP A 242 -13.30 19.09 51.55
N VAL A 243 -13.40 19.35 50.24
CA VAL A 243 -14.06 18.41 49.32
C VAL A 243 -13.04 17.37 48.90
N LEU A 244 -13.26 16.13 49.32
CA LEU A 244 -12.45 15.01 48.89
C LEU A 244 -12.94 14.56 47.52
N SER A 245 -12.14 14.78 46.48
CA SER A 245 -12.46 14.36 45.12
C SER A 245 -11.41 13.42 44.56
N SER A 246 -11.85 12.41 43.82
CA SER A 246 -10.98 11.57 43.00
C SER A 246 -11.59 11.41 41.61
N SER A 247 -10.76 11.46 40.57
CA SER A 247 -11.20 11.29 39.18
C SER A 247 -10.57 10.05 38.57
N VAL A 248 -11.37 9.28 37.84
CA VAL A 248 -10.88 8.24 36.94
C VAL A 248 -10.94 8.81 35.52
N THR A 249 -9.78 8.83 34.85
CA THR A 249 -9.59 9.32 33.48
C THR A 249 -9.31 8.16 32.51
N ASN A 250 -9.30 8.43 31.21
CA ASN A 250 -8.90 7.44 30.21
C ASN A 250 -7.47 6.92 30.46
N THR A 251 -6.56 7.79 30.90
CA THR A 251 -5.17 7.42 31.21
C THR A 251 -5.09 6.45 32.38
N ASP A 252 -5.91 6.66 33.42
CA ASP A 252 -5.95 5.76 34.58
C ASP A 252 -6.46 4.38 34.16
N VAL A 253 -7.52 4.34 33.36
CA VAL A 253 -8.08 3.09 32.82
C VAL A 253 -7.07 2.38 31.91
N SER A 254 -6.40 3.10 31.01
CA SER A 254 -5.36 2.53 30.15
C SER A 254 -4.16 2.01 30.94
N SER A 255 -3.78 2.70 32.02
CA SER A 255 -2.67 2.26 32.88
C SER A 255 -3.04 0.99 33.65
N TYR A 256 -4.27 0.94 34.18
CA TYR A 256 -4.80 -0.23 34.88
C TYR A 256 -4.84 -1.49 34.00
N PHE A 257 -5.20 -1.34 32.71
CA PHE A 257 -5.27 -2.44 31.73
C PHE A 257 -4.03 -2.54 30.83
N SER A 258 -2.90 -1.97 31.23
CA SER A 258 -1.70 -1.88 30.38
C SER A 258 -1.16 -3.24 29.94
N SER A 259 -1.20 -4.25 30.82
CA SER A 259 -0.80 -5.63 30.50
C SER A 259 -1.68 -6.27 29.43
N GLU A 260 -3.00 -6.10 29.54
CA GLU A 260 -4.00 -6.65 28.62
C GLU A 260 -3.91 -5.96 27.27
N ILE A 261 -3.74 -4.63 27.26
CA ILE A 261 -3.50 -3.85 26.03
C ILE A 261 -2.25 -4.36 25.33
N GLN A 262 -1.14 -4.52 26.04
CA GLN A 262 0.10 -5.02 25.46
C GLN A 262 -0.05 -6.45 24.94
N ALA A 263 -0.76 -7.32 25.66
CA ALA A 263 -1.04 -8.69 25.23
C ALA A 263 -1.84 -8.71 23.92
N ILE A 264 -2.86 -7.85 23.78
CA ILE A 264 -3.63 -7.70 22.53
C ILE A 264 -2.72 -7.22 21.40
N GLN A 265 -1.92 -6.18 21.63
CA GLN A 265 -1.01 -5.64 20.62
C GLN A 265 -0.01 -6.69 20.12
N ASN A 266 0.57 -7.46 21.05
CA ASN A 266 1.50 -8.53 20.72
C ASN A 266 0.82 -9.70 19.99
N ALA A 267 -0.43 -10.02 20.32
CA ALA A 267 -1.17 -11.11 19.68
C ALA A 267 -1.42 -10.87 18.19
N TYR A 268 -1.47 -9.60 17.76
CA TYR A 268 -1.66 -9.21 16.37
C TYR A 268 -0.39 -8.78 15.65
N ASN A 269 0.77 -8.74 16.32
CA ASN A 269 2.04 -8.31 15.73
C ASN A 269 2.75 -9.46 15.02
N TYR A 270 2.23 -9.86 13.86
CA TYR A 270 2.79 -10.94 13.03
C TYR A 270 2.46 -10.73 11.55
N ASN A 271 3.18 -11.43 10.69
CA ASN A 271 2.92 -11.42 9.25
C ASN A 271 1.83 -12.44 8.88
N VAL A 272 0.80 -12.01 8.16
CA VAL A 272 -0.34 -12.85 7.77
C VAL A 272 -0.02 -13.76 6.58
N LEU A 273 1.02 -13.46 5.80
CA LEU A 273 1.50 -14.35 4.74
C LEU A 273 2.27 -15.51 5.34
N GLN A 274 1.61 -16.65 5.46
CA GLN A 274 2.24 -17.89 5.94
C GLN A 274 2.79 -18.75 4.80
N TYR A 275 2.14 -18.70 3.64
CA TYR A 275 2.48 -19.53 2.49
C TYR A 275 2.00 -18.87 1.20
N TRP A 276 2.86 -18.93 0.19
CA TRP A 276 2.49 -18.75 -1.20
C TRP A 276 3.42 -19.61 -2.04
N ASN A 277 2.93 -20.00 -3.22
CA ASN A 277 3.75 -20.54 -4.29
C ASN A 277 3.26 -19.97 -5.61
N PHE A 278 4.17 -19.83 -6.56
CA PHE A 278 3.80 -19.62 -7.94
C PHE A 278 4.69 -20.45 -8.84
N GLN A 279 4.12 -20.81 -9.98
CA GLN A 279 4.73 -21.73 -10.91
C GLN A 279 4.63 -21.13 -12.31
N ILE A 280 5.76 -21.08 -12.98
CA ILE A 280 5.84 -20.77 -14.40
C ILE A 280 5.83 -22.10 -15.14
N SER A 281 4.79 -22.33 -15.93
CA SER A 281 4.71 -23.52 -16.78
C SER A 281 5.77 -23.47 -17.87
N ALA A 282 6.32 -24.64 -18.21
CA ALA A 282 7.25 -24.74 -19.33
C ALA A 282 6.57 -24.34 -20.64
N ILE A 283 7.31 -23.62 -21.49
CA ILE A 283 6.90 -23.21 -22.82
C ILE A 283 7.84 -23.89 -23.82
N SER A 284 7.30 -24.78 -24.66
CA SER A 284 8.10 -25.51 -25.64
C SER A 284 8.75 -24.59 -26.67
N PRO A 285 10.00 -24.85 -27.09
CA PRO A 285 10.70 -24.09 -28.13
C PRO A 285 10.17 -24.43 -29.53
N VAL A 286 9.01 -23.89 -29.88
CA VAL A 286 8.37 -24.10 -31.19
C VAL A 286 8.14 -22.76 -31.90
N ALA A 287 8.10 -22.80 -33.23
CA ALA A 287 7.77 -21.64 -34.04
C ALA A 287 6.37 -21.11 -33.64
N GLY A 288 6.31 -19.90 -33.09
CA GLY A 288 5.09 -19.26 -32.60
C GLY A 288 4.83 -19.38 -31.09
N SER A 289 5.78 -19.92 -30.31
CA SER A 289 5.72 -19.77 -28.85
C SER A 289 5.81 -18.28 -28.46
N LEU A 290 5.26 -17.91 -27.30
CA LEU A 290 5.33 -16.53 -26.79
C LEU A 290 6.77 -16.02 -26.70
N ILE A 291 7.67 -16.86 -26.17
CA ILE A 291 9.10 -16.53 -26.02
C ILE A 291 9.75 -16.34 -27.39
N ASN A 292 9.43 -17.20 -28.36
CA ASN A 292 9.98 -17.08 -29.70
C ASN A 292 9.48 -15.82 -30.43
N ALA A 293 8.20 -15.48 -30.28
CA ALA A 293 7.63 -14.25 -30.84
C ALA A 293 8.31 -13.01 -30.23
N TYR A 294 8.41 -12.97 -28.90
CA TYR A 294 9.11 -11.91 -28.17
C TYR A 294 10.57 -11.77 -28.61
N ALA A 295 11.28 -12.89 -28.80
CA ALA A 295 12.67 -12.90 -29.26
C ALA A 295 12.81 -12.30 -30.67
N GLN A 296 11.93 -12.67 -31.60
CA GLN A 296 11.97 -12.17 -32.97
C GLN A 296 11.65 -10.67 -33.04
N GLU A 297 10.65 -10.24 -32.28
CA GLU A 297 10.24 -8.83 -32.23
C GLU A 297 11.34 -7.94 -31.64
N ASN A 298 12.05 -8.43 -30.62
CA ASN A 298 13.07 -7.65 -29.91
C ASN A 298 14.51 -7.99 -30.33
N GLY A 299 14.71 -8.82 -31.36
CA GLY A 299 16.03 -9.22 -31.85
C GLY A 299 16.89 -9.95 -30.79
N ARG A 300 16.26 -10.76 -29.94
CA ARG A 300 16.89 -11.46 -28.82
C ARG A 300 17.44 -12.84 -29.22
N THR A 301 18.35 -13.33 -28.38
CA THR A 301 18.89 -14.70 -28.40
C THR A 301 18.68 -15.35 -27.05
N ALA A 302 18.96 -16.65 -26.91
CA ALA A 302 18.82 -17.33 -25.62
C ALA A 302 19.65 -16.67 -24.49
N ALA A 303 20.84 -16.13 -24.81
CA ALA A 303 21.74 -15.55 -23.82
C ALA A 303 21.32 -14.15 -23.33
N ASN A 304 20.40 -13.49 -24.03
CA ASN A 304 19.94 -12.14 -23.71
C ASN A 304 18.44 -12.02 -23.99
N MET A 305 17.68 -13.07 -23.71
CA MET A 305 16.24 -13.11 -23.96
C MET A 305 15.58 -11.96 -23.23
N PHE A 306 15.88 -11.83 -21.94
CA PHE A 306 15.48 -10.74 -21.07
C PHE A 306 16.71 -9.89 -20.73
N LEU A 307 16.58 -8.56 -20.74
CA LEU A 307 17.55 -7.62 -20.17
C LEU A 307 17.23 -7.37 -18.70
N ASN A 308 18.24 -6.97 -17.92
CA ASN A 308 18.04 -6.64 -16.52
C ASN A 308 16.92 -5.59 -16.36
N GLY A 309 15.99 -5.86 -15.44
CA GLY A 309 14.78 -5.05 -15.21
C GLY A 309 13.56 -5.44 -16.05
N GLU A 310 13.75 -6.17 -17.16
CA GLU A 310 12.60 -6.78 -17.85
C GLU A 310 11.97 -7.87 -16.98
N HIS A 311 10.68 -8.12 -17.16
CA HIS A 311 9.94 -9.00 -16.26
C HIS A 311 8.90 -9.87 -16.96
N ILE A 312 8.50 -10.93 -16.27
CA ILE A 312 7.35 -11.77 -16.61
C ILE A 312 6.26 -11.50 -15.58
N VAL A 313 5.07 -11.13 -16.03
CA VAL A 313 3.85 -11.11 -15.20
C VAL A 313 3.10 -12.41 -15.43
N LEU A 314 2.78 -13.13 -14.36
CA LEU A 314 1.96 -14.34 -14.47
C LEU A 314 0.50 -13.95 -14.74
N GLU A 315 -0.13 -14.63 -15.70
CA GLU A 315 -1.52 -14.40 -16.08
C GLU A 315 -2.51 -14.73 -14.96
N THR A 316 -2.22 -15.74 -14.15
CA THR A 316 -3.09 -16.15 -13.04
C THR A 316 -2.88 -15.24 -11.84
N THR A 317 -3.94 -14.52 -11.45
CA THR A 317 -4.00 -13.77 -10.20
C THR A 317 -4.51 -14.64 -9.06
N TYR A 318 -4.25 -14.21 -7.82
CA TYR A 318 -4.78 -14.85 -6.63
C TYR A 318 -5.59 -13.86 -5.79
N PRO A 319 -6.77 -14.22 -5.25
CA PRO A 319 -7.51 -13.33 -4.36
C PRO A 319 -6.83 -13.25 -2.99
N TYR A 320 -6.49 -12.03 -2.54
CA TYR A 320 -6.00 -11.75 -1.20
C TYR A 320 -7.06 -11.02 -0.39
N SER A 321 -7.33 -11.50 0.83
CA SER A 321 -8.16 -10.80 1.81
C SER A 321 -7.65 -11.07 3.22
N VAL A 322 -7.91 -10.14 4.13
CA VAL A 322 -7.60 -10.28 5.55
C VAL A 322 -8.87 -10.03 6.33
N LYS A 323 -9.24 -11.00 7.18
CA LYS A 323 -10.46 -10.96 7.96
C LYS A 323 -10.18 -11.41 9.40
N VAL A 324 -11.00 -10.95 10.32
CA VAL A 324 -10.91 -11.27 11.75
C VAL A 324 -12.31 -11.55 12.29
N MET A 325 -12.42 -12.37 13.33
CA MET A 325 -13.67 -12.54 14.07
C MET A 325 -13.71 -11.56 15.24
N ASP A 326 -14.80 -10.82 15.39
CA ASP A 326 -15.02 -9.99 16.58
C ASP A 326 -15.48 -10.81 17.80
N MET A 327 -15.70 -10.13 18.93
CA MET A 327 -16.10 -10.79 20.19
C MET A 327 -17.51 -11.40 20.14
N GLN A 328 -18.31 -11.04 19.14
CA GLN A 328 -19.64 -11.56 18.88
C GLN A 328 -19.62 -12.71 17.85
N ASN A 329 -18.42 -13.16 17.44
CA ASN A 329 -18.22 -14.11 16.35
C ASN A 329 -18.82 -13.63 15.01
N VAL A 330 -18.74 -12.33 14.73
CA VAL A 330 -19.03 -11.76 13.42
C VAL A 330 -17.72 -11.52 12.67
N GLU A 331 -17.67 -11.95 11.41
CA GLU A 331 -16.52 -11.72 10.53
C GLU A 331 -16.43 -10.25 10.15
N GLN A 332 -15.26 -9.66 10.35
CA GLN A 332 -14.92 -8.29 10.03
C GLN A 332 -13.81 -8.29 8.98
N THR A 333 -14.01 -7.54 7.90
CA THR A 333 -13.04 -7.44 6.80
C THR A 333 -12.05 -6.32 7.10
N ILE A 334 -10.76 -6.65 7.18
CA ILE A 334 -9.66 -5.68 7.29
C ILE A 334 -9.25 -5.23 5.89
N VAL A 335 -9.02 -6.21 5.00
CA VAL A 335 -8.64 -6.01 3.61
C VAL A 335 -9.68 -6.72 2.74
N ALA A 336 -10.35 -5.96 1.87
CA ALA A 336 -11.29 -6.50 0.91
C ALA A 336 -10.58 -7.40 -0.10
N GLU A 337 -11.31 -8.41 -0.61
CA GLU A 337 -10.76 -9.34 -1.59
C GLU A 337 -10.27 -8.61 -2.84
N THR A 338 -8.96 -8.67 -3.08
CA THR A 338 -8.29 -7.96 -4.17
C THR A 338 -7.33 -8.92 -4.87
N PRO A 339 -7.31 -8.95 -6.22
CA PRO A 339 -6.39 -9.80 -6.96
C PRO A 339 -4.94 -9.35 -6.75
N ILE A 340 -4.05 -10.29 -6.49
CA ILE A 340 -2.60 -10.09 -6.46
C ILE A 340 -1.94 -10.80 -7.64
N TYR A 341 -0.94 -10.14 -8.22
CA TYR A 341 -0.14 -10.66 -9.33
C TYR A 341 1.18 -11.22 -8.84
N ALA A 342 1.74 -12.17 -9.58
CA ALA A 342 3.13 -12.60 -9.40
C ALA A 342 3.99 -12.03 -10.53
N ILE A 343 5.10 -11.38 -10.17
CA ILE A 343 6.00 -10.71 -11.11
C ILE A 343 7.41 -11.24 -10.91
N VAL A 344 8.08 -11.63 -11.99
CA VAL A 344 9.48 -12.10 -11.97
C VAL A 344 10.32 -11.14 -12.78
N TYR A 345 11.14 -10.34 -12.10
CA TYR A 345 12.13 -9.47 -12.71
C TYR A 345 13.39 -10.25 -13.06
N HIS A 346 13.96 -9.93 -14.22
CA HIS A 346 15.21 -10.49 -14.67
C HIS A 346 16.40 -9.72 -14.09
N ASP A 347 17.37 -10.47 -13.56
CA ASP A 347 18.72 -10.00 -13.27
C ASP A 347 19.72 -11.13 -13.57
N ASP A 348 20.70 -10.86 -14.43
CA ASP A 348 21.78 -11.79 -14.76
C ASP A 348 22.57 -12.27 -13.52
N ALA A 349 22.63 -11.47 -12.45
CA ALA A 349 23.32 -11.81 -11.21
C ALA A 349 22.47 -12.63 -10.23
N ALA A 350 21.17 -12.75 -10.45
CA ALA A 350 20.26 -13.48 -9.57
C ALA A 350 20.32 -15.01 -9.81
N PRO A 351 19.80 -15.83 -8.86
CA PRO A 351 19.71 -17.27 -9.05
C PRO A 351 18.77 -17.64 -10.22
N PRO A 352 18.99 -18.77 -10.92
CA PRO A 352 18.09 -19.23 -11.97
C PRO A 352 16.72 -19.65 -11.42
N LEU A 353 15.70 -19.71 -12.29
CA LEU A 353 14.45 -20.38 -11.94
C LEU A 353 14.77 -21.86 -11.69
N GLN A 354 14.32 -22.43 -10.57
CA GLN A 354 14.53 -23.86 -10.28
C GLN A 354 13.22 -24.63 -10.32
#